data_AF-A0A2P4S7H3-F1
#
_entry.id   AF-A0A2P4S7H3-F1
#
_cell.length_a   1.000
_cell.length_b   1.000
_cell.length_c   1.000
_cell.angle_alpha   90.00
_cell.angle_beta   90.00
_cell.angle_gamma   90.00
#
_symmetry.space_group_name_H-M   'P 1'
#
loop_
_entity.id
_entity.type
_entity.pdbx_description
1 polymer ?
#
loop_
_entity_poly.entity_id
_entity_poly.type
_entity_poly.pdbx_seq_one_letter_code
_entity_poly.pdbx_strand_id
1 'polypeptide(L)'
;SVTNRDSTAVDSICSYGNGSQAPNFDKATVYQELRNMTNNITKLGIYKLDEESLYVNGYNEPLQRSRLSITTAPSPTTNHFTLNFTLTNFQYTADLDAPNSRRFISTEKVIKHYIDPLFKRSSIRSVYTGCKVMRFRSGRRRSDTGVDAVCSYKNNVSMAKFDREAVYHELSTMTNGVTKLGHFSLEKNSLYVNGKHT
;
A
#
# COMPACT_ATOMS: atom_id res chain seq x y z
N SER A 1 12.79 -4.62 20.21
CA SER A 1 11.66 -5.54 19.94
C SER A 1 10.63 -4.84 19.09
N VAL A 2 10.51 -5.22 17.82
CA VAL A 2 9.53 -4.66 16.89
C VAL A 2 8.20 -5.37 17.12
N THR A 3 7.16 -4.61 17.42
CA THR A 3 5.79 -5.10 17.71
C THR A 3 4.92 -5.29 16.47
N ASN A 4 5.49 -5.14 15.27
CA ASN A 4 4.78 -5.24 13.99
C ASN A 4 5.41 -6.32 13.10
N ARG A 5 4.62 -7.31 12.65
CA ARG A 5 5.10 -8.51 11.94
C ARG A 5 5.60 -8.25 10.51
N ASP A 6 5.47 -7.02 10.01
CA ASP A 6 5.83 -6.60 8.65
C ASP A 6 7.07 -5.69 8.60
N SER A 7 7.82 -5.55 9.70
CA SER A 7 8.96 -4.62 9.81
C SER A 7 10.23 -5.34 10.24
N THR A 8 11.35 -4.94 9.65
CA THR A 8 12.68 -5.49 9.95
C THR A 8 13.46 -4.49 10.79
N ALA A 9 13.84 -4.88 12.01
CA ALA A 9 14.83 -4.13 12.78
C ALA A 9 16.22 -4.34 12.17
N VAL A 10 17.00 -3.27 12.12
CA VAL A 10 18.38 -3.29 11.63
C VAL A 10 19.28 -2.86 12.78
N ASP A 11 20.11 -3.78 13.26
CA ASP A 11 21.21 -3.48 14.16
C ASP A 11 22.49 -3.33 13.33
N SER A 12 23.25 -2.27 13.57
CA SER A 12 24.47 -1.99 12.81
C SER A 12 25.57 -1.49 13.75
N ILE A 13 26.77 -2.06 13.60
CA ILE A 13 27.96 -1.63 14.31
C ILE A 13 28.75 -0.73 13.34
N CYS A 14 28.83 0.56 13.66
CA CYS A 14 29.59 1.53 12.87
C CYS A 14 30.97 1.76 13.50
N SER A 15 32.02 1.77 12.68
CA SER A 15 33.39 2.09 13.11
C SER A 15 33.77 3.50 12.67
N TYR A 16 34.50 4.23 13.51
CA TYR A 16 35.02 5.56 13.20
C TYR A 16 36.52 5.62 13.59
N GLY A 17 37.27 6.50 12.93
CA GLY A 17 38.69 6.68 13.20
C GLY A 17 38.93 7.38 14.54
N ASN A 18 39.87 6.86 15.35
CA ASN A 18 40.22 7.43 16.65
C ASN A 18 41.62 8.08 16.63
N GLY A 19 41.80 9.04 15.71
CA GLY A 19 43.03 9.82 15.61
C GLY A 19 43.04 11.00 16.58
N SER A 20 44.22 11.58 16.85
CA SER A 20 44.39 12.74 17.75
C SER A 20 43.65 14.02 17.29
N GLN A 21 43.17 14.06 16.04
CA GLN A 21 42.35 15.13 15.47
C GLN A 21 40.88 14.75 15.29
N ALA A 22 40.48 13.51 15.64
CA ALA A 22 39.10 13.08 15.49
C ALA A 22 38.22 13.70 16.59
N PRO A 23 37.03 14.21 16.25
CA PRO A 23 36.09 14.70 17.26
C PRO A 23 35.66 13.55 18.17
N ASN A 24 35.42 13.86 19.43
CA ASN A 24 34.84 12.90 20.37
C ASN A 24 33.48 12.44 19.86
N PHE A 25 33.22 11.14 19.97
CA PHE A 25 31.94 10.57 19.60
C PHE A 25 30.82 11.15 20.47
N ASP A 26 29.91 11.89 19.83
CA ASP A 26 28.68 12.38 20.44
C ASP A 26 27.47 11.74 19.76
N LYS A 27 26.77 10.89 20.51
CA LYS A 27 25.62 10.12 20.02
C LYS A 27 24.45 11.02 19.56
N ALA A 28 24.29 12.21 20.14
CA ALA A 28 23.23 13.15 19.76
C ALA A 28 23.53 13.83 18.42
N THR A 29 24.79 14.24 18.21
CA THR A 29 25.27 14.77 16.93
C THR A 29 25.11 13.73 15.82
N VAL A 30 25.55 12.50 16.03
CA VAL A 30 25.39 11.41 15.05
C VAL A 30 23.91 11.12 14.76
N TYR A 31 23.06 11.15 15.79
CA TYR A 31 21.62 11.01 15.61
C TYR A 31 21.04 12.11 14.71
N GLN A 32 21.43 13.38 14.92
CA GLN A 32 20.98 14.50 14.09
C GLN A 32 21.48 14.41 12.65
N GLU A 33 22.73 14.01 12.44
CA GLU A 33 23.28 13.79 11.10
C GLU A 33 22.51 12.68 10.37
N LEU A 34 22.30 11.54 11.02
CA LEU A 34 21.51 10.44 10.46
C LEU A 34 20.06 10.86 10.18
N ARG A 35 19.42 11.60 11.09
CA ARG A 35 18.08 12.15 10.91
C ARG A 35 18.00 13.04 9.67
N ASN A 36 18.97 13.93 9.48
CA ASN A 36 19.04 14.82 8.32
C ASN A 36 19.29 14.05 7.02
N MET A 37 20.20 13.07 7.04
CA MET A 37 20.51 12.23 5.88
C MET A 37 19.37 11.29 5.48
N THR A 38 18.48 10.95 6.41
CA THR A 38 17.33 10.05 6.18
C THR A 38 15.99 10.78 6.02
N ASN A 39 16.06 12.08 5.69
CA ASN A 39 14.89 12.93 5.49
C ASN A 39 13.92 12.87 6.69
N ASN A 40 14.46 13.15 7.87
CA ASN A 40 13.79 13.02 9.17
C ASN A 40 13.41 11.57 9.54
N ILE A 41 14.29 10.59 9.27
CA ILE A 41 14.07 9.18 9.62
C ILE A 41 12.84 8.59 8.89
N THR A 42 12.54 9.11 7.70
CA THR A 42 11.41 8.60 6.88
C THR A 42 11.88 7.73 5.73
N LYS A 43 13.13 7.91 5.27
CA LYS A 43 13.64 7.24 4.07
C LYS A 43 15.15 7.03 4.10
N LEU A 44 15.58 5.81 3.78
CA LEU A 44 16.98 5.46 3.54
C LEU A 44 17.10 4.74 2.20
N GLY A 45 17.57 5.43 1.17
CA GLY A 45 17.59 4.90 -0.19
C GLY A 45 16.19 4.53 -0.69
N ILE A 46 15.96 3.24 -0.96
CA ILE A 46 14.66 2.69 -1.37
C ILE A 46 13.78 2.26 -0.19
N TYR A 47 14.33 2.27 1.03
CA TYR A 47 13.64 1.81 2.23
C TYR A 47 12.87 2.94 2.88
N LYS A 48 11.65 2.63 3.34
CA LYS A 48 10.86 3.48 4.21
C LYS A 48 11.22 3.14 5.65
N LEU A 49 11.52 4.15 6.45
CA LEU A 49 11.88 4.00 7.85
C LEU A 49 10.70 4.37 8.76
N ASP A 50 10.72 3.84 9.98
CA ASP A 50 9.84 4.26 11.06
C ASP A 50 10.53 5.40 11.83
N GLU A 51 9.87 6.56 11.88
CA GLU A 51 10.39 7.81 12.43
C GLU A 51 10.82 7.68 13.90
N GLU A 52 10.21 6.75 14.64
CA GLU A 52 10.46 6.51 16.07
C GLU A 52 11.48 5.38 16.31
N SER A 53 11.98 4.74 15.25
CA SER A 53 12.78 3.51 15.36
C SER A 53 14.30 3.70 15.36
N LEU A 54 14.81 4.92 15.11
CA LEU A 54 16.26 5.17 15.09
C LEU A 54 16.81 5.31 16.51
N TYR A 55 17.84 4.53 16.83
CA TYR A 55 18.62 4.65 18.06
C TYR A 55 20.12 4.68 17.75
N VAL A 56 20.86 5.56 18.42
CA VAL A 56 22.34 5.61 18.37
C VAL A 56 22.88 5.28 19.75
N ASN A 57 23.41 4.07 19.94
CA ASN A 57 23.87 3.59 21.26
C ASN A 57 22.83 3.81 22.38
N GLY A 58 21.56 3.51 22.08
CA GLY A 58 20.42 3.70 22.98
C GLY A 58 19.90 5.13 23.10
N TYR A 59 20.52 6.11 22.44
CA TYR A 59 20.00 7.47 22.36
C TYR A 59 18.95 7.61 21.26
N ASN A 60 17.82 8.20 21.61
CA ASN A 60 16.74 8.65 20.74
C ASN A 60 16.21 9.97 21.33
N GLU A 61 15.81 10.92 20.50
CA GLU A 61 15.34 12.21 21.01
C GLU A 61 13.95 12.11 21.64
N PRO A 62 13.77 12.57 22.90
CA PRO A 62 12.45 12.67 23.47
C PRO A 62 11.66 13.71 22.66
N LEU A 63 10.53 13.29 22.08
CA LEU A 63 9.58 14.16 21.38
C LEU A 63 9.24 15.37 22.26
N GLN A 64 9.95 16.49 22.09
CA GLN A 64 9.49 17.78 22.56
C GLN A 64 8.26 18.10 21.72
N ARG A 65 7.12 17.77 22.32
CA ARG A 65 5.77 18.11 21.88
C ARG A 65 5.63 19.63 21.95
N SER A 66 6.30 20.34 21.05
CA SER A 66 6.15 21.77 20.86
C SER A 66 4.74 22.03 20.36
N ARG A 67 3.89 22.44 21.31
CA ARG A 67 2.60 23.10 21.08
C ARG A 67 2.85 24.42 20.36
N LEU A 68 3.11 24.36 19.07
CA LEU A 68 2.77 25.42 18.14
C LEU A 68 1.61 24.89 17.33
N SER A 69 0.42 25.39 17.64
CA SER A 69 -0.79 25.17 16.86
C SER A 69 -0.64 25.90 15.53
N ILE A 70 0.23 25.40 14.66
CA ILE A 70 0.00 25.49 13.23
C ILE A 70 -1.05 24.42 13.00
N THR A 71 -2.24 24.82 12.55
CA THR A 71 -3.20 23.86 11.99
C THR A 71 -2.61 23.38 10.67
N THR A 72 -1.53 22.60 10.74
CA THR A 72 -1.03 21.85 9.60
C THR A 72 -2.04 20.72 9.47
N ALA A 73 -2.89 20.82 8.46
CA ALA A 73 -3.80 19.72 8.12
C ALA A 73 -2.97 18.43 8.12
N PRO A 74 -3.38 17.38 8.87
CA PRO A 74 -2.63 16.14 8.93
C PRO A 74 -2.34 15.69 7.51
N SER A 75 -1.06 15.42 7.23
CA SER A 75 -0.62 14.98 5.91
C SER A 75 -1.47 13.78 5.49
N PRO A 76 -1.97 13.75 4.23
CA PRO A 76 -2.82 12.66 3.77
C PRO A 76 -2.11 11.32 3.93
N THR A 77 -2.58 10.49 4.87
CA THR A 77 -2.08 9.12 5.01
C THR A 77 -2.61 8.30 3.84
N THR A 78 -1.78 7.47 3.21
CA THR A 78 -2.27 6.56 2.17
C THR A 78 -2.72 5.27 2.83
N ASN A 79 -4.00 4.94 2.68
CA ASN A 79 -4.57 3.69 3.13
C ASN A 79 -4.85 2.77 1.94
N HIS A 80 -5.05 1.49 2.25
CA HIS A 80 -5.26 0.45 1.26
C HIS A 80 -6.52 -0.37 1.56
N PHE A 81 -7.13 -0.91 0.51
CA PHE A 81 -8.17 -1.92 0.61
C PHE A 81 -7.96 -3.00 -0.46
N THR A 82 -8.40 -4.22 -0.18
CA THR A 82 -8.37 -5.30 -1.16
C THR A 82 -9.63 -5.29 -2.02
N LEU A 83 -9.48 -5.67 -3.28
CA LEU A 83 -10.55 -5.90 -4.23
C LEU A 83 -10.33 -7.28 -4.84
N ASN A 84 -11.30 -8.17 -4.67
CA ASN A 84 -11.27 -9.51 -5.22
C ASN A 84 -12.50 -9.73 -6.10
N PHE A 85 -12.36 -10.41 -7.23
CA PHE A 85 -13.47 -10.87 -8.07
C PHE A 85 -13.02 -12.01 -8.98
N THR A 86 -13.95 -12.69 -9.63
CA THR A 86 -13.66 -13.79 -10.56
C THR A 86 -14.24 -13.50 -11.93
N LEU A 87 -13.39 -13.60 -12.95
CA LEU A 87 -13.76 -13.54 -14.36
C LEU A 87 -14.18 -14.95 -14.79
N THR A 88 -15.33 -15.12 -15.44
CA THR A 88 -15.85 -16.46 -15.84
C THR A 88 -15.62 -16.80 -17.32
N ASN A 89 -15.21 -15.81 -18.11
CA ASN A 89 -14.90 -15.94 -19.53
C ASN A 89 -13.42 -15.65 -19.84
N PHE A 90 -12.54 -15.81 -18.86
CA PHE A 90 -11.10 -15.60 -19.01
C PHE A 90 -10.34 -16.75 -18.34
N GLN A 91 -9.82 -17.65 -19.16
CA GLN A 91 -9.15 -18.86 -18.69
C GLN A 91 -7.79 -18.56 -18.04
N TYR A 92 -7.58 -19.18 -16.88
CA TYR A 92 -6.30 -19.19 -16.20
C TYR A 92 -5.23 -19.97 -16.98
N THR A 93 -4.01 -19.46 -17.01
CA THR A 93 -2.85 -20.06 -17.70
C THR A 93 -1.60 -19.84 -16.86
N ALA A 94 -0.60 -20.71 -16.98
CA ALA A 94 0.66 -20.61 -16.23
C ALA A 94 1.39 -19.26 -16.40
N ASP A 95 1.26 -18.58 -17.54
CA ASP A 95 1.84 -17.25 -17.71
C ASP A 95 1.26 -16.22 -16.72
N LEU A 96 0.05 -16.44 -16.19
CA LEU A 96 -0.57 -15.57 -15.18
C LEU A 96 -0.02 -15.82 -13.77
N ASP A 97 0.76 -16.88 -13.54
CA ASP A 97 1.53 -17.09 -12.30
C ASP A 97 2.76 -16.18 -12.22
N ALA A 98 3.28 -15.73 -13.37
CA ALA A 98 4.52 -14.98 -13.46
C ALA A 98 4.25 -13.47 -13.65
N PRO A 99 4.48 -12.62 -12.62
CA PRO A 99 4.16 -11.18 -12.68
C PRO A 99 4.90 -10.40 -13.79
N ASN A 100 6.02 -10.94 -14.26
CA ASN A 100 6.83 -10.36 -15.33
C ASN A 100 6.47 -10.89 -16.73
N SER A 101 5.54 -11.84 -16.84
CA SER A 101 5.14 -12.38 -18.13
C SER A 101 4.39 -11.32 -18.95
N ARG A 102 4.49 -11.42 -20.27
CA ARG A 102 3.74 -10.54 -21.18
C ARG A 102 2.23 -10.66 -20.96
N ARG A 103 1.74 -11.88 -20.66
CA ARG A 103 0.31 -12.14 -20.42
C ARG A 103 -0.15 -11.52 -19.11
N PHE A 104 0.62 -11.62 -18.02
CA PHE A 104 0.31 -10.97 -16.76
C PHE A 104 0.23 -9.45 -16.93
N ILE A 105 1.29 -8.83 -17.46
CA ILE A 105 1.40 -7.37 -17.60
C ILE A 105 0.27 -6.81 -18.48
N SER A 106 -0.02 -7.47 -19.61
CA SER A 106 -1.12 -7.04 -20.49
C SER A 106 -2.48 -7.19 -19.82
N THR A 107 -2.72 -8.31 -19.13
CA THR A 107 -3.98 -8.55 -18.42
C THR A 107 -4.17 -7.57 -17.27
N GLU A 108 -3.12 -7.30 -16.47
CA GLU A 108 -3.14 -6.30 -15.40
C GLU A 108 -3.55 -4.93 -15.95
N LYS A 109 -2.95 -4.49 -17.06
CA LYS A 109 -3.29 -3.20 -17.69
C LYS A 109 -4.76 -3.14 -18.11
N VAL A 110 -5.28 -4.22 -18.72
CA VAL A 110 -6.68 -4.30 -19.14
C VAL A 110 -7.63 -4.28 -17.94
N ILE A 111 -7.33 -5.04 -16.89
CA ILE A 111 -8.14 -5.05 -15.67
C ILE A 111 -8.12 -3.68 -15.00
N LYS A 112 -6.94 -3.06 -14.89
CA LYS A 112 -6.77 -1.70 -14.36
C LYS A 112 -7.62 -0.69 -15.14
N HIS A 113 -7.61 -0.78 -16.46
CA HIS A 113 -8.42 0.08 -17.34
C HIS A 113 -9.92 -0.01 -17.02
N TYR A 114 -10.42 -1.16 -16.55
CA TYR A 114 -11.83 -1.29 -16.17
C TYR A 114 -12.12 -0.92 -14.72
N ILE A 115 -11.23 -1.20 -13.76
CA ILE A 115 -11.50 -0.92 -12.34
C ILE A 115 -11.29 0.55 -11.96
N ASP A 116 -10.26 1.22 -12.53
CA ASP A 116 -9.96 2.61 -12.18
C ASP A 116 -11.16 3.55 -12.46
N PRO A 117 -11.89 3.45 -13.60
CA PRO A 117 -13.08 4.25 -13.85
C PRO A 117 -14.27 3.96 -12.91
N LEU A 118 -14.33 2.79 -12.28
CA LEU A 118 -15.37 2.50 -11.29
C LEU A 118 -15.14 3.35 -10.04
N PHE A 119 -13.93 3.33 -9.49
CA PHE A 119 -13.59 4.13 -8.31
C PHE A 119 -13.58 5.64 -8.57
N LYS A 120 -13.25 6.07 -9.79
CA LYS A 120 -13.38 7.49 -10.19
C LYS A 120 -14.83 7.97 -10.29
N ARG A 121 -15.80 7.05 -10.36
CA ARG A 121 -17.24 7.35 -10.38
C ARG A 121 -17.94 7.04 -9.05
N SER A 122 -17.23 6.47 -8.09
CA SER A 122 -17.79 6.09 -6.79
C SER A 122 -17.70 7.23 -5.77
N SER A 123 -18.25 7.00 -4.57
CA SER A 123 -18.16 7.88 -3.42
C SER A 123 -16.72 8.26 -3.04
N ILE A 124 -15.74 7.38 -3.31
CA ILE A 124 -14.32 7.59 -2.97
C ILE A 124 -13.51 8.31 -4.06
N ARG A 125 -14.14 8.81 -5.13
CA ARG A 125 -13.43 9.40 -6.29
C ARG A 125 -12.39 10.47 -5.96
N SER A 126 -12.65 11.29 -4.94
CA SER A 126 -11.79 12.42 -4.54
C SER A 126 -10.53 11.96 -3.80
N VAL A 127 -10.56 10.75 -3.24
CA VAL A 127 -9.50 10.21 -2.41
C VAL A 127 -8.81 9.03 -3.05
N TYR A 128 -9.42 8.37 -4.02
CA TYR A 128 -8.87 7.23 -4.73
C TYR A 128 -7.58 7.58 -5.47
N THR A 129 -6.55 6.75 -5.30
CA THR A 129 -5.22 6.97 -5.91
C THR A 129 -4.81 5.90 -6.92
N GLY A 130 -5.51 4.76 -6.97
CA GLY A 130 -5.28 3.73 -7.97
C GLY A 130 -5.40 2.31 -7.42
N CYS A 131 -5.43 1.34 -8.33
CA CYS A 131 -5.32 -0.08 -7.99
C CYS A 131 -4.10 -0.72 -8.68
N LYS A 132 -3.62 -1.80 -8.08
CA LYS A 132 -2.61 -2.71 -8.62
C LYS A 132 -3.13 -4.14 -8.53
N VAL A 133 -3.01 -4.92 -9.60
CA VAL A 133 -3.34 -6.34 -9.54
C VAL A 133 -2.15 -7.07 -8.92
N MET A 134 -2.38 -7.77 -7.83
CA MET A 134 -1.32 -8.45 -7.08
C MET A 134 -1.08 -9.85 -7.63
N ARG A 135 -2.16 -10.55 -8.03
CA ARG A 135 -2.10 -11.88 -8.62
C ARG A 135 -3.38 -12.22 -9.36
N PHE A 136 -3.26 -13.16 -10.28
CA PHE A 136 -4.38 -13.92 -10.81
C PHE A 136 -4.41 -15.28 -10.13
N ARG A 137 -5.59 -15.88 -10.01
CA ARG A 137 -5.79 -17.21 -9.42
C ARG A 137 -6.53 -18.10 -10.39
N SER A 138 -6.26 -19.40 -10.35
CA SER A 138 -7.16 -20.37 -10.95
C SER A 138 -8.52 -20.29 -10.28
N GLY A 139 -9.59 -20.23 -11.10
CA GLY A 139 -10.95 -20.28 -10.59
C GLY A 139 -11.46 -21.71 -10.43
N ARG A 140 -12.73 -21.84 -10.02
CA ARG A 140 -13.35 -23.16 -9.80
C ARG A 140 -13.59 -23.90 -11.12
N ARG A 141 -13.94 -23.18 -12.18
CA ARG A 141 -14.09 -23.73 -13.54
C ARG A 141 -12.84 -23.43 -14.35
N ARG A 142 -12.62 -24.23 -15.40
CA ARG A 142 -11.47 -24.09 -16.30
C ARG A 142 -11.40 -22.72 -16.97
N SER A 143 -12.55 -22.10 -17.24
CA SER A 143 -12.66 -20.76 -17.84
C SER A 143 -12.59 -19.61 -16.84
N ASP A 144 -12.45 -19.92 -15.55
CA ASP A 144 -12.49 -18.92 -14.49
C ASP A 144 -11.07 -18.46 -14.12
N THR A 145 -10.91 -17.15 -13.91
CA THR A 145 -9.71 -16.54 -13.33
C THR A 145 -10.12 -15.61 -12.20
N GLY A 146 -9.63 -15.89 -11.00
CA GLY A 146 -9.71 -14.98 -9.87
C GLY A 146 -8.73 -13.82 -10.05
N VAL A 147 -9.14 -12.62 -9.64
CA VAL A 147 -8.33 -11.41 -9.64
C VAL A 147 -8.26 -10.91 -8.21
N ASP A 148 -7.03 -10.69 -7.72
CA ASP A 148 -6.80 -10.02 -6.44
C ASP A 148 -6.03 -8.73 -6.69
N ALA A 149 -6.62 -7.61 -6.29
CA ALA A 149 -6.04 -6.30 -6.42
C ALA A 149 -5.97 -5.60 -5.06
N VAL A 150 -4.98 -4.72 -4.94
CA VAL A 150 -4.87 -3.78 -3.82
C VAL A 150 -5.08 -2.38 -4.38
N CYS A 151 -6.04 -1.68 -3.81
CA CYS A 151 -6.39 -0.32 -4.16
C CYS A 151 -6.00 0.63 -3.04
N SER A 152 -5.60 1.84 -3.41
CA SER A 152 -5.15 2.88 -2.47
C SER A 152 -6.05 4.10 -2.52
N TYR A 153 -6.14 4.78 -1.38
CA TYR A 153 -6.83 6.05 -1.23
C TYR A 153 -6.15 6.92 -0.17
N LYS A 154 -6.32 8.24 -0.30
CA LYS A 154 -5.89 9.23 0.69
C LYS A 154 -6.89 9.26 1.84
N ASN A 155 -6.39 9.10 3.06
CA ASN A 155 -7.14 9.23 4.28
C ASN A 155 -6.68 10.50 5.00
N ASN A 156 -7.58 11.48 5.10
CA ASN A 156 -7.39 12.68 5.91
C ASN A 156 -8.30 12.53 7.13
N VAL A 157 -7.80 12.93 8.29
CA VAL A 157 -8.51 12.85 9.59
C VAL A 157 -9.86 13.59 9.57
N SER A 158 -10.04 14.54 8.63
CA SER A 158 -11.27 15.34 8.45
C SER A 158 -12.24 14.79 7.39
N MET A 159 -11.94 13.66 6.72
CA MET A 159 -12.79 13.09 5.69
C MET A 159 -13.62 11.92 6.22
N ALA A 160 -14.79 11.69 5.62
CA ALA A 160 -15.65 10.56 5.95
C ALA A 160 -14.86 9.23 5.88
N LYS A 161 -15.03 8.40 6.91
CA LYS A 161 -14.40 7.09 7.02
C LYS A 161 -14.72 6.24 5.79
N PHE A 162 -13.73 5.51 5.27
CA PHE A 162 -13.94 4.55 4.18
C PHE A 162 -15.08 3.58 4.52
N ASP A 163 -16.15 3.63 3.74
CA ASP A 163 -17.32 2.76 3.89
C ASP A 163 -17.23 1.62 2.86
N ARG A 164 -16.86 0.44 3.36
CA ARG A 164 -16.71 -0.77 2.58
C ARG A 164 -18.01 -1.20 1.90
N GLU A 165 -19.14 -1.07 2.59
CA GLU A 165 -20.44 -1.56 2.10
C GLU A 165 -20.97 -0.62 1.03
N ALA A 166 -20.85 0.69 1.23
CA ALA A 166 -21.19 1.68 0.21
C ALA A 166 -20.38 1.43 -1.08
N VAL A 167 -19.05 1.28 -0.96
CA VAL A 167 -18.18 0.99 -2.11
C VAL A 167 -18.59 -0.32 -2.79
N TYR A 168 -18.87 -1.38 -2.03
CA TYR A 168 -19.35 -2.65 -2.60
C TYR A 168 -20.64 -2.47 -3.41
N HIS A 169 -21.65 -1.78 -2.88
CA HIS A 169 -22.92 -1.56 -3.57
C HIS A 169 -22.77 -0.71 -4.83
N GLU A 170 -21.94 0.33 -4.79
CA GLU A 170 -21.62 1.16 -5.95
C GLU A 170 -20.96 0.34 -7.06
N LEU A 171 -19.96 -0.47 -6.72
CA LEU A 171 -19.28 -1.36 -7.66
C LEU A 171 -20.23 -2.41 -8.22
N SER A 172 -21.05 -3.04 -7.37
CA SER A 172 -22.05 -4.02 -7.78
C SER A 172 -23.02 -3.42 -8.80
N THR A 173 -23.52 -2.22 -8.53
CA THR A 173 -24.42 -1.49 -9.45
C THR A 173 -23.74 -1.20 -10.79
N MET A 174 -22.53 -0.63 -10.77
CA MET A 174 -21.78 -0.31 -11.99
C MET A 174 -21.32 -1.54 -12.79
N THR A 175 -21.31 -2.72 -12.16
CA THR A 175 -20.98 -4.01 -12.79
C THR A 175 -22.21 -4.87 -13.08
N ASN A 176 -23.40 -4.25 -13.14
CA ASN A 176 -24.66 -4.91 -13.42
C ASN A 176 -24.96 -6.07 -12.45
N GLY A 177 -24.86 -5.79 -11.15
CA GLY A 177 -25.03 -6.78 -10.10
C GLY A 177 -23.88 -7.81 -10.08
N VAL A 178 -22.64 -7.37 -10.30
CA VAL A 178 -21.44 -8.23 -10.33
C VAL A 178 -21.52 -9.29 -11.44
N THR A 179 -22.05 -8.94 -12.60
CA THR A 179 -22.11 -9.87 -13.75
C THR A 179 -21.24 -9.43 -14.92
N LYS A 180 -20.85 -8.15 -14.99
CA LYS A 180 -20.13 -7.61 -16.15
C LYS A 180 -19.09 -6.57 -15.77
N LEU A 181 -17.89 -6.69 -16.34
CA LEU A 181 -16.81 -5.70 -16.27
C LEU A 181 -16.21 -5.51 -17.66
N GLY A 182 -16.69 -4.51 -18.40
CA GLY A 182 -16.32 -4.34 -19.81
C GLY A 182 -16.74 -5.55 -20.64
N HIS A 183 -15.77 -6.21 -21.27
CA HIS A 183 -15.99 -7.46 -22.02
C HIS A 183 -15.91 -8.72 -21.17
N PHE A 184 -15.51 -8.61 -19.89
CA PHE A 184 -15.48 -9.75 -18.99
C PHE A 184 -16.85 -10.01 -18.36
N SER A 185 -17.16 -11.29 -18.22
CA SER A 185 -18.25 -11.78 -17.38
C SER A 185 -17.69 -12.05 -15.98
N LEU A 186 -18.46 -11.69 -14.95
CA LEU A 186 -18.07 -11.86 -13.55
C LEU A 186 -18.88 -12.98 -12.89
N GLU A 187 -18.29 -13.66 -11.92
CA GLU A 187 -19.03 -14.54 -11.01
C GLU A 187 -19.77 -13.69 -9.98
N LYS A 188 -21.09 -13.89 -9.87
CA LYS A 188 -22.04 -13.01 -9.17
C LYS A 188 -21.70 -12.75 -7.69
N ASN A 189 -21.10 -13.71 -7.01
CA ASN A 189 -20.84 -13.63 -5.57
C ASN A 189 -19.33 -13.51 -5.26
N SER A 190 -18.51 -13.23 -6.27
CA SER A 190 -17.06 -13.23 -6.14
C SER A 190 -16.47 -11.86 -5.78
N LEU A 191 -17.26 -10.78 -5.89
CA LEU A 191 -16.80 -9.44 -5.54
C LEU A 191 -16.65 -9.30 -4.02
N TYR A 192 -15.43 -9.00 -3.57
CA TYR A 192 -15.17 -8.64 -2.19
C TYR A 192 -14.37 -7.34 -2.12
N VAL A 193 -14.79 -6.44 -1.24
CA VAL A 193 -14.03 -5.24 -0.85
C VAL A 193 -13.53 -5.49 0.58
N ASN A 194 -12.22 -5.37 0.80
CA ASN A 194 -11.56 -5.83 2.02
C ASN A 194 -11.84 -7.32 2.32
N GLY A 195 -11.79 -8.15 1.28
CA GLY A 195 -11.80 -9.60 1.40
C GLY A 195 -10.45 -10.13 1.87
N LYS A 196 -10.46 -11.25 2.60
CA LYS A 196 -9.23 -11.93 3.04
C LYS A 196 -8.47 -12.46 1.82
N HIS A 197 -7.15 -12.27 1.80
CA HIS A 197 -6.26 -13.06 0.96
C HIS A 197 -6.36 -14.52 1.43
N THR A 198 -7.11 -15.35 0.72
CA THR A 198 -7.01 -16.82 0.80
C THR A 198 -6.12 -17.33 -0.31
#